data_AF-A0A4W3H142-F1
#
_entry.id   AF-A0A4W3H142-F1
#
_cell.length_a   1.000
_cell.length_b   1.000
_cell.length_c   1.000
_cell.angle_alpha   90.00
_cell.angle_beta   90.00
_cell.angle_gamma   90.00
#
_symmetry.space_group_name_H-M   'P 1'
#
loop_
_entity.id
_entity.type
_entity.pdbx_description
1 polymer ?
#
loop_
_entity_poly.entity_id
_entity_poly.type
_entity_poly.pdbx_seq_one_letter_code
_entity_poly.pdbx_strand_id
1 'polypeptide(L)'
;INLSLSLSRSQFCEDCRLYFRESCPHHGSPTFVSDPLVPECLPSRALLTLPEGLAIKERPEGGLGVWCTLPSIPRGCIFGPYEGEIVTERSNCTVYSWAIRENGSYYYVDASDETKANWMR
;
A
#
# COMPACT_ATOMS: atom_id res chain seq x y z
N ILE A 1 -12.47 2.74 14.08
CA ILE A 1 -12.93 1.52 13.40
C ILE A 1 -11.90 0.44 13.74
N ASN A 2 -12.28 -0.51 14.60
CA ASN A 2 -11.36 -1.53 15.13
C ASN A 2 -11.17 -2.58 14.02
N LEU A 3 -9.96 -2.70 13.45
CA LEU A 3 -9.63 -3.58 12.32
C LEU A 3 -9.59 -5.08 12.70
N SER A 4 -10.26 -5.47 13.78
CA SER A 4 -10.16 -6.78 14.43
C SER A 4 -11.44 -7.61 14.31
N LEU A 5 -11.90 -7.90 13.09
CA LEU A 5 -12.92 -8.95 12.86
C LEU A 5 -12.61 -9.80 11.61
N SER A 6 -11.75 -10.81 11.82
CA SER A 6 -11.91 -12.21 11.42
C SER A 6 -12.46 -12.60 10.03
N LEU A 7 -11.69 -12.33 8.98
CA LEU A 7 -11.46 -13.34 7.93
C LEU A 7 -9.95 -13.56 7.86
N SER A 8 -9.50 -14.81 7.98
CA SER A 8 -8.08 -15.14 7.93
C SER A 8 -7.49 -14.62 6.62
N ARG A 9 -6.80 -13.46 6.65
CA ARG A 9 -6.12 -12.90 5.48
C ARG A 9 -5.03 -13.89 5.07
N SER A 10 -5.34 -14.74 4.10
CA SER A 10 -4.36 -15.65 3.52
C SER A 10 -3.37 -14.85 2.68
N GLN A 11 -2.10 -14.95 3.00
CA GLN A 11 -0.99 -14.40 2.24
C GLN A 11 -0.64 -15.36 1.11
N PHE A 12 0.03 -14.85 0.06
CA PHE A 12 0.42 -15.64 -1.10
C PHE A 12 1.94 -15.65 -1.25
N CYS A 13 2.53 -16.84 -1.44
CA CYS A 13 3.95 -16.99 -1.69
C CYS A 13 4.21 -16.99 -3.19
N GLU A 14 4.94 -15.97 -3.67
CA GLU A 14 5.26 -15.80 -5.09
C GLU A 14 6.17 -16.89 -5.67
N ASP A 15 6.90 -17.62 -4.83
CA ASP A 15 7.81 -18.69 -5.24
C ASP A 15 7.12 -20.05 -5.28
N CYS A 16 6.40 -20.40 -4.21
CA CYS A 16 5.69 -21.67 -4.13
C CYS A 16 4.31 -21.66 -4.82
N ARG A 17 3.79 -20.48 -5.18
CA ARG A 17 2.45 -20.28 -5.75
C ARG A 17 1.33 -20.83 -4.85
N LEU A 18 1.47 -20.69 -3.54
CA LEU A 18 0.51 -21.21 -2.55
C LEU A 18 0.06 -20.12 -1.57
N TYR A 19 -1.14 -20.31 -1.04
CA TYR A 19 -1.68 -19.49 0.04
C TYR A 19 -1.30 -20.04 1.41
N PHE A 20 -1.00 -19.16 2.36
CA PHE A 20 -0.66 -19.50 3.74
C PHE A 20 -1.21 -18.44 4.72
N ARG A 21 -1.28 -18.74 6.02
CA ARG A 21 -1.82 -17.82 7.03
C ARG A 21 -0.75 -17.02 7.77
N GLU A 22 0.29 -17.70 8.25
CA GLU A 22 1.33 -17.09 9.10
C GLU A 22 2.70 -17.13 8.41
N SER A 23 3.06 -18.29 7.86
CA SER A 23 4.33 -18.49 7.15
C SER A 23 4.18 -19.50 6.01
N CYS A 24 4.94 -19.28 4.94
CA CYS A 24 5.16 -20.27 3.89
C CYS A 24 6.05 -21.40 4.44
N PRO A 25 5.72 -22.68 4.21
CA PRO A 25 6.52 -23.80 4.72
C PRO A 25 7.96 -23.84 4.19
N HIS A 26 8.23 -23.17 3.07
CA HIS A 26 9.56 -23.12 2.44
C HIS A 26 10.28 -21.78 2.61
N HIS A 27 9.53 -20.67 2.70
CA HIS A 27 10.09 -19.31 2.65
C HIS A 27 9.78 -18.48 3.91
N GLY A 28 9.08 -19.03 4.89
CA GLY A 28 8.78 -18.35 6.14
C GLY A 28 7.71 -17.26 6.01
N SER A 29 7.66 -16.36 6.99
CA SER A 29 6.74 -15.22 6.99
C SER A 29 7.18 -14.14 5.99
N PRO A 30 6.24 -13.41 5.37
CA PRO A 30 6.59 -12.36 4.43
C PRO A 30 7.28 -11.20 5.13
N THR A 31 8.15 -10.52 4.39
CA THR A 31 8.78 -9.28 4.85
C THR A 31 7.87 -8.10 4.51
N PHE A 32 7.41 -7.39 5.55
CA PHE A 32 6.72 -6.13 5.40
C PHE A 32 7.72 -4.98 5.44
N VAL A 33 7.66 -4.08 4.46
CA VAL A 33 8.42 -2.83 4.48
C VAL A 33 7.51 -1.76 5.07
N SER A 34 7.89 -1.26 6.24
CA SER A 34 7.12 -0.25 6.96
C SER A 34 7.36 1.15 6.42
N ASP A 35 6.29 1.92 6.30
CA ASP A 35 6.36 3.36 6.07
C ASP A 35 6.93 4.07 7.32
N PRO A 36 7.72 5.15 7.16
CA PRO A 36 8.04 6.05 8.27
C PRO A 36 6.78 6.62 8.91
N LEU A 37 6.81 6.77 10.23
CA LEU A 37 5.69 7.36 10.98
C LEU A 37 5.62 8.87 10.73
N VAL A 38 4.59 9.31 10.01
CA VAL A 38 4.33 10.72 9.72
C VAL A 38 2.93 11.09 10.18
N PRO A 39 2.77 12.12 11.03
CA PRO A 39 1.46 12.61 11.43
C PRO A 39 0.57 12.96 10.22
N GLU A 40 -0.72 12.67 10.34
CA GLU A 40 -1.72 13.12 9.38
C GLU A 40 -1.79 14.65 9.30
N CYS A 41 -2.33 15.16 8.18
CA CYS A 41 -2.54 16.60 7.92
C CYS A 41 -1.25 17.42 7.70
N LEU A 42 -0.07 16.81 7.71
CA LEU A 42 1.17 17.50 7.32
C LEU A 42 1.19 17.75 5.80
N PRO A 43 1.65 18.94 5.36
CA PRO A 43 1.96 19.16 3.96
C PRO A 43 2.96 18.10 3.47
N SER A 44 2.74 17.56 2.27
CA SER A 44 3.60 16.53 1.68
C SER A 44 3.71 15.23 2.49
N ARG A 45 2.74 14.90 3.36
CA ARG A 45 2.74 13.64 4.13
C ARG A 45 3.02 12.43 3.25
N ALA A 46 2.33 12.31 2.11
CA ALA A 46 2.54 11.22 1.16
C ALA A 46 4.03 11.03 0.80
N LEU A 47 4.76 12.12 0.51
CA LEU A 47 6.20 12.03 0.21
C LEU A 47 7.03 11.65 1.43
N LEU A 48 6.68 12.14 2.62
CA LEU A 48 7.42 11.88 3.87
C LEU A 48 7.24 10.44 4.37
N THR A 49 6.17 9.75 3.94
CA THR A 49 5.95 8.33 4.24
C THR A 49 6.72 7.37 3.33
N LEU A 50 7.60 7.87 2.45
CA LEU A 50 8.40 7.01 1.56
C LEU A 50 9.43 6.18 2.36
N PRO A 51 9.41 4.84 2.25
CA PRO A 51 10.39 3.98 2.90
C PRO A 51 11.83 4.23 2.42
N GLU A 52 12.79 3.91 3.28
CA GLU A 52 14.20 3.91 2.93
C GLU A 52 14.47 2.95 1.75
N GLY A 53 15.42 3.31 0.88
CA GLY A 53 15.75 2.51 -0.31
C GLY A 53 14.85 2.79 -1.51
N LEU A 54 13.95 3.77 -1.40
CA LEU A 54 13.13 4.29 -2.49
C LEU A 54 13.41 5.79 -2.70
N ALA A 55 13.09 6.30 -3.90
CA ALA A 55 13.18 7.71 -4.24
C ALA A 55 12.04 8.14 -5.15
N ILE A 56 11.53 9.36 -4.93
CA ILE A 56 10.58 10.02 -5.83
C ILE A 56 11.33 10.80 -6.89
N LYS A 57 10.96 10.62 -8.17
CA LYS A 57 11.57 11.33 -9.31
C LYS A 57 10.49 11.72 -10.34
N GLU A 58 10.83 12.63 -11.24
CA GLU A 58 9.97 12.94 -12.39
C GLU A 58 10.04 11.81 -13.43
N ARG A 59 8.88 11.49 -14.01
CA ARG A 59 8.79 10.56 -15.14
C ARG A 59 9.04 11.29 -16.46
N PRO A 60 9.62 10.63 -17.48
CA PRO A 60 9.79 11.22 -18.82
C PRO A 60 8.48 11.78 -19.43
N GLU A 61 7.37 11.11 -19.18
CA GLU A 61 6.02 11.46 -19.63
C GLU A 61 5.30 12.50 -18.75
N GLY A 62 5.95 12.97 -17.68
CA GLY A 62 5.42 13.93 -16.73
C GLY A 62 4.80 13.33 -15.46
N GLY A 63 4.73 14.15 -14.42
CA GLY A 63 4.36 13.73 -13.06
C GLY A 63 5.49 12.98 -12.35
N LEU A 64 5.18 12.49 -11.15
CA LEU A 64 6.13 11.79 -10.30
C LEU A 64 5.95 10.27 -10.36
N GLY A 65 6.99 9.53 -10.00
CA GLY A 65 6.96 8.09 -9.78
C GLY A 65 7.89 7.67 -8.64
N VAL A 66 7.94 6.37 -8.36
CA VAL A 66 8.80 5.78 -7.32
C VAL A 66 9.85 4.88 -7.96
N TRP A 67 11.11 5.05 -7.54
CA TRP A 67 12.24 4.25 -8.00
C TRP A 67 12.94 3.56 -6.82
N CYS A 68 13.34 2.32 -7.03
CA CYS A 68 14.26 1.63 -6.13
C CYS A 68 15.67 2.26 -6.22
N THR A 69 16.28 2.51 -5.06
CA THR A 69 17.67 2.95 -4.94
C THR A 69 18.58 1.85 -4.36
N LEU A 70 17.99 0.74 -3.91
CA LEU A 70 18.72 -0.45 -3.49
C LEU A 70 19.19 -1.28 -4.69
N PRO A 71 20.22 -2.14 -4.53
CA PRO A 71 20.62 -3.09 -5.57
C PRO A 71 19.49 -4.02 -6.02
N SER A 72 18.58 -4.37 -5.10
CA SER A 72 17.37 -5.16 -5.39
C SER A 72 16.37 -5.06 -4.23
N ILE A 73 15.08 -5.24 -4.52
CA ILE A 73 14.04 -5.50 -3.52
C ILE A 73 13.80 -7.01 -3.50
N PRO A 74 13.87 -7.68 -2.33
CA PRO A 74 13.59 -9.10 -2.24
C PRO A 74 12.20 -9.45 -2.77
N ARG A 75 12.12 -10.55 -3.51
CA ARG A 75 10.84 -11.08 -4.02
C ARG A 75 9.92 -11.41 -2.85
N GLY A 76 8.64 -11.06 -2.98
CA GLY A 76 7.65 -11.29 -1.94
C GLY A 76 7.65 -10.26 -0.81
N CYS A 77 8.47 -9.20 -0.87
CA CYS A 77 8.28 -8.03 -0.01
C CYS A 77 6.90 -7.42 -0.21
N ILE A 78 6.25 -7.06 0.89
CA ILE A 78 4.92 -6.46 0.92
C ILE A 78 5.05 -5.01 1.39
N PHE A 79 4.46 -4.08 0.63
CA PHE A 79 4.32 -2.67 0.96
C PHE A 79 2.87 -2.36 1.35
N GLY A 80 2.70 -1.32 2.17
CA GLY A 80 1.39 -0.77 2.53
C GLY A 80 0.98 -1.01 4.00
N PRO A 81 -0.31 -0.80 4.32
CA PRO A 81 -1.44 -0.65 3.40
C PRO A 81 -1.40 0.64 2.55
N TYR A 82 -2.17 0.66 1.46
CA TYR A 82 -2.45 1.89 0.71
C TYR A 82 -3.32 2.82 1.57
N GLU A 83 -2.91 4.07 1.73
CA GLU A 83 -3.58 5.02 2.62
C GLU A 83 -4.27 6.14 1.83
N GLY A 84 -5.40 6.61 2.35
CA GLY A 84 -6.23 7.64 1.73
C GLY A 84 -7.57 7.77 2.46
N GLU A 85 -8.44 8.61 1.90
CA GLU A 85 -9.79 8.79 2.43
C GLU A 85 -10.71 7.62 2.05
N ILE A 86 -11.54 7.16 2.99
CA ILE A 86 -12.54 6.12 2.70
C ILE A 86 -13.73 6.76 2.01
N VAL A 87 -14.04 6.26 0.82
CA VAL A 87 -15.15 6.72 -0.02
C VAL A 87 -16.09 5.55 -0.28
N THR A 88 -17.41 5.77 -0.21
CA THR A 88 -18.42 4.72 -0.45
C THR A 88 -19.05 4.81 -1.84
N GLU A 89 -19.16 6.01 -2.40
CA GLU A 89 -19.77 6.25 -3.70
C GLU A 89 -18.71 6.30 -4.80
N ARG A 90 -18.93 5.52 -5.87
CA ARG A 90 -18.00 5.47 -7.01
C ARG A 90 -17.83 6.83 -7.72
N SER A 91 -18.84 7.70 -7.67
CA SER A 91 -18.80 9.05 -8.24
C SER A 91 -17.76 9.96 -7.57
N ASN A 92 -17.37 9.65 -6.34
CA ASN A 92 -16.39 10.42 -5.58
C ASN A 92 -14.97 9.86 -5.71
N CYS A 93 -14.77 8.80 -6.50
CA CYS A 93 -13.45 8.22 -6.75
C CYS A 93 -12.65 9.07 -7.73
N THR A 94 -11.37 9.29 -7.43
CA THR A 94 -10.43 9.88 -8.37
C THR A 94 -9.60 8.81 -9.09
N VAL A 95 -8.63 9.25 -9.89
CA VAL A 95 -7.64 8.34 -10.50
C VAL A 95 -6.74 7.65 -9.47
N TYR A 96 -6.72 8.13 -8.22
CA TYR A 96 -5.97 7.58 -7.08
C TYR A 96 -6.83 6.68 -6.18
N SER A 97 -7.98 6.21 -6.68
CA SER A 97 -8.87 5.33 -5.91
C SER A 97 -8.59 3.86 -6.13
N TRP A 98 -8.45 3.10 -5.04
CA TRP A 98 -8.50 1.63 -5.05
C TRP A 98 -9.84 1.12 -4.53
N ALA A 99 -10.47 0.21 -5.26
CA ALA A 99 -11.70 -0.46 -4.83
C ALA A 99 -11.38 -1.64 -3.90
N ILE A 100 -11.99 -1.64 -2.72
CA ILE A 100 -11.87 -2.72 -1.73
C ILE A 100 -13.21 -3.44 -1.62
N ARG A 101 -13.18 -4.76 -1.80
CA ARG A 101 -14.35 -5.62 -1.65
C ARG A 101 -14.38 -6.20 -0.24
N GLU A 102 -15.48 -5.97 0.46
CA GLU A 102 -15.70 -6.50 1.81
C GLU A 102 -17.16 -6.93 1.98
N ASN A 103 -17.38 -8.14 2.49
CA ASN A 103 -18.72 -8.70 2.79
C ASN A 103 -19.73 -8.61 1.62
N GLY A 104 -19.25 -8.74 0.38
CA GLY A 104 -20.09 -8.67 -0.83
C GLY A 104 -20.36 -7.25 -1.35
N SER A 105 -19.92 -6.22 -0.63
CA SER A 105 -20.01 -4.81 -1.00
C SER A 105 -18.63 -4.25 -1.40
N TYR A 106 -18.62 -3.03 -1.94
CA TYR A 106 -17.40 -2.29 -2.24
C TYR A 106 -17.37 -0.97 -1.49
N TYR A 107 -16.19 -0.61 -1.02
CA TYR A 107 -15.82 0.76 -0.68
C TYR A 107 -14.50 1.09 -1.40
N TYR A 108 -14.05 2.32 -1.31
CA TYR A 108 -12.86 2.80 -2.01
C TYR A 108 -11.93 3.51 -1.02
N VAL A 109 -10.64 3.44 -1.28
CA VAL A 109 -9.62 4.26 -0.61
C VAL A 109 -9.08 5.21 -1.65
N ASP A 110 -9.34 6.51 -1.50
CA ASP A 110 -8.91 7.56 -2.42
C ASP A 110 -7.73 8.36 -1.85
N ALA A 111 -6.61 8.34 -2.56
CA ALA A 111 -5.38 8.99 -2.12
C ALA A 111 -5.11 10.33 -2.83
N SER A 112 -6.14 11.01 -3.33
CA SER A 112 -5.96 12.31 -4.00
C SER A 112 -5.41 13.38 -3.05
N ASP A 113 -5.85 13.39 -1.80
CA ASP A 113 -5.36 14.27 -0.73
C ASP A 113 -4.01 13.77 -0.17
N GLU A 114 -2.92 14.45 -0.55
CA GLU A 114 -1.55 14.13 -0.13
C GLU A 114 -1.31 14.22 1.38
N THR A 115 -2.21 14.88 2.13
CA THR A 115 -2.12 15.01 3.60
C THR A 115 -2.74 13.81 4.33
N LYS A 116 -3.47 12.96 3.61
CA LYS A 116 -4.10 11.71 4.09
C LYS A 116 -3.54 10.47 3.41
N ALA A 117 -2.94 10.63 2.24
CA ALA A 117 -2.31 9.56 1.48
C ALA A 117 -0.90 9.21 2.00
N ASN A 118 -0.41 8.02 1.63
CA ASN A 118 0.99 7.66 1.73
C ASN A 118 1.69 7.70 0.36
N TRP A 119 2.98 7.35 0.33
CA TRP A 119 3.86 7.41 -0.83
C TRP A 119 3.42 6.52 -2.01
N MET A 120 2.51 5.57 -1.78
CA MET A 120 2.05 4.63 -2.80
C MET A 120 1.08 5.25 -3.82
N ARG A 121 0.63 6.49 -3.59
CA ARG A 121 -0.35 7.20 -4.44
C ARG A 121 0.13 7.44 -5.87
#